data_AF-A0A420DYZ3-F1
#
_entry.id   AF-A0A420DYZ3-F1
#
_cell.length_a   1.000
_cell.length_b   1.000
_cell.length_c   1.000
_cell.angle_alpha   90.00
_cell.angle_beta   90.00
_cell.angle_gamma   90.00
#
_symmetry.space_group_name_H-M   'P 1'
#
loop_
_entity.id
_entity.type
_entity.pdbx_description
1 polymer ?
#
loop_
_entity_poly.entity_id
_entity_poly.type
_entity_poly.pdbx_seq_one_letter_code
_entity_poly.pdbx_strand_id
1 'polypeptide(L)'
;MQTRSYDCYIEVTDIKGYRQVNEDFTAVILDQETNCYTNMYVDNIAVSFLHSMEEEQLNAIHFFEDNQDVIISVITDYLAKTFKNPKQELGLDCINILNEHEDAICYVTYRFIDASGNKYLIKLHREKVVGFEIL
;
A
#
# COMPACT_ATOMS: atom_id res chain seq x y z
N MET A 1 -26.42 -3.91 -7.39
CA MET A 1 -24.97 -3.97 -7.08
C MET A 1 -24.72 -5.19 -6.23
N GLN A 2 -23.84 -6.10 -6.66
CA GLN A 2 -23.32 -7.15 -5.77
C GLN A 2 -22.24 -6.52 -4.90
N THR A 3 -22.41 -6.58 -3.58
CA THR A 3 -21.40 -6.19 -2.61
C THR A 3 -20.24 -7.19 -2.72
N ARG A 4 -19.10 -6.79 -3.29
CA ARG A 4 -17.87 -7.59 -3.21
C ARG A 4 -17.45 -7.66 -1.75
N SER A 5 -17.23 -8.87 -1.24
CA SER A 5 -16.59 -9.07 0.06
C SER A 5 -15.10 -8.93 -0.14
N TYR A 6 -14.45 -8.02 0.60
CA TYR A 6 -13.00 -7.88 0.57
C TYR A 6 -12.41 -8.60 1.79
N ASP A 7 -11.43 -9.47 1.54
CA ASP A 7 -10.62 -10.06 2.61
C ASP A 7 -9.66 -9.01 3.19
N CYS A 8 -9.11 -9.23 4.40
CA CYS A 8 -8.13 -8.32 5.00
C CYS A 8 -6.89 -8.09 4.12
N TYR A 9 -6.60 -9.06 3.24
CA TYR A 9 -5.41 -9.14 2.44
C TYR A 9 -5.73 -8.85 0.98
N ILE A 10 -4.85 -8.10 0.34
CA ILE A 10 -4.85 -7.91 -1.11
C ILE A 10 -3.56 -8.48 -1.69
N GLU A 11 -3.68 -9.13 -2.84
CA GLU A 11 -2.52 -9.53 -3.63
C GLU A 11 -2.00 -8.32 -4.41
N VAL A 12 -0.72 -8.02 -4.22
CA VAL A 12 0.01 -6.97 -4.92
C VAL A 12 1.15 -7.65 -5.67
N THR A 13 0.94 -8.02 -6.92
CA THR A 13 1.95 -8.82 -7.65
C THR A 13 3.18 -8.00 -8.03
N ASP A 14 3.03 -6.69 -8.19
CA ASP A 14 4.09 -5.78 -8.65
C ASP A 14 5.11 -5.41 -7.57
N ILE A 15 4.87 -5.80 -6.31
CA ILE A 15 5.89 -5.70 -5.26
C ILE A 15 6.91 -6.84 -5.28
N LYS A 16 6.92 -7.73 -6.28
CA LYS A 16 8.04 -8.66 -6.47
C LYS A 16 9.38 -7.91 -6.49
N GLY A 17 10.35 -8.49 -5.79
CA GLY A 17 11.64 -7.92 -5.45
C GLY A 17 11.68 -7.20 -4.10
N TYR A 18 10.54 -6.77 -3.54
CA TYR A 18 10.47 -6.22 -2.17
C TYR A 18 10.69 -7.30 -1.11
N ARG A 19 11.06 -6.87 0.11
CA ARG A 19 11.26 -7.77 1.25
C ARG A 19 9.95 -8.10 1.96
N GLN A 20 9.90 -9.31 2.49
CA GLN A 20 8.80 -9.76 3.34
C GLN A 20 8.82 -8.99 4.66
N VAL A 21 7.68 -8.45 5.07
CA VAL A 21 7.48 -7.93 6.43
C VAL A 21 7.30 -9.11 7.38
N ASN A 22 7.94 -9.07 8.55
CA ASN A 22 7.82 -10.13 9.56
C ASN A 22 6.39 -10.23 10.11
N GLU A 23 6.09 -11.35 10.78
CA GLU A 23 4.75 -11.62 11.32
C GLU A 23 4.29 -10.60 12.38
N ASP A 24 5.25 -9.93 13.04
CA ASP A 24 4.99 -8.88 14.03
C ASP A 24 4.74 -7.49 13.41
N PHE A 25 4.88 -7.33 12.09
CA PHE A 25 4.77 -6.05 11.38
C PHE A 25 5.71 -4.95 11.93
N THR A 26 6.90 -5.35 12.37
CA THR A 26 7.89 -4.46 13.00
C THR A 26 9.11 -4.21 12.13
N ALA A 27 9.48 -5.13 11.25
CA ALA A 27 10.64 -5.01 10.38
C ALA A 27 10.52 -5.93 9.15
N VAL A 28 11.40 -5.74 8.18
CA VAL A 28 11.54 -6.68 7.06
C VAL A 28 12.52 -7.80 7.35
N ILE A 29 12.27 -8.96 6.73
CA ILE A 29 13.18 -10.09 6.68
C ILE A 29 14.04 -9.94 5.42
N LEU A 30 15.27 -9.44 5.56
CA LEU A 30 16.14 -9.09 4.42
C LEU A 30 16.41 -10.25 3.46
N ASP A 31 16.47 -11.49 3.96
CA ASP A 31 16.76 -12.67 3.15
C ASP A 31 15.52 -13.30 2.51
N GLN A 32 14.34 -12.71 2.73
CA GLN A 32 13.07 -13.23 2.24
C GLN A 32 12.37 -12.21 1.34
N GLU A 33 12.06 -12.62 0.11
CA GLU A 33 11.21 -11.85 -0.80
C GLU A 33 9.75 -11.90 -0.33
N THR A 34 9.00 -10.83 -0.60
CA THR A 34 7.57 -10.76 -0.30
C THR A 34 6.78 -11.92 -0.91
N ASN A 35 5.79 -12.41 -0.18
CA ASN A 35 4.78 -13.33 -0.70
C ASN A 35 3.71 -12.65 -1.58
N CYS A 36 3.87 -11.35 -1.87
CA CYS A 36 2.95 -10.51 -2.64
C CYS A 36 1.60 -10.23 -1.95
N TYR A 37 1.45 -10.49 -0.65
CA TYR A 37 0.22 -10.14 0.08
C TYR A 37 0.48 -9.05 1.11
N THR A 38 -0.46 -8.11 1.23
CA THR A 38 -0.41 -7.04 2.22
C THR A 38 -1.81 -6.74 2.75
N ASN A 39 -1.89 -6.10 3.92
CA ASN A 39 -3.17 -5.71 4.50
C ASN A 39 -3.73 -4.45 3.83
N MET A 40 -5.04 -4.42 3.63
CA MET A 40 -5.76 -3.24 3.15
C MET A 40 -6.72 -2.69 4.23
N TYR A 41 -6.71 -1.37 4.37
CA TYR A 41 -7.50 -0.63 5.33
C TYR A 41 -8.26 0.51 4.65
N VAL A 42 -9.37 0.93 5.25
CA VAL A 42 -10.03 2.21 5.00
C VAL A 42 -10.03 2.97 6.32
N ASP A 43 -9.38 4.12 6.35
CA ASP A 43 -9.22 4.96 7.54
C ASP A 43 -8.75 4.17 8.76
N ASN A 44 -7.76 3.28 8.55
CA ASN A 44 -7.17 2.37 9.54
C ASN A 44 -8.11 1.26 10.05
N ILE A 45 -9.29 1.08 9.45
CA ILE A 45 -10.19 -0.04 9.70
C ILE A 45 -9.97 -1.09 8.59
N ALA A 46 -9.71 -2.35 8.95
CA ALA A 46 -9.46 -3.36 7.93
C ALA A 46 -10.71 -3.57 7.07
N VAL A 47 -10.54 -3.69 5.76
CA VAL A 47 -11.66 -3.74 4.79
C VAL A 47 -12.66 -4.86 5.08
N SER A 48 -12.22 -5.94 5.70
CA SER A 48 -13.04 -7.08 6.11
C SER A 48 -14.04 -6.78 7.24
N PHE A 49 -13.80 -5.73 8.04
CA PHE A 49 -14.70 -5.29 9.11
C PHE A 49 -15.70 -4.22 8.65
N LEU A 50 -15.59 -3.75 7.42
CA LEU A 50 -16.50 -2.72 6.89
C LEU A 50 -17.78 -3.36 6.39
N HIS A 51 -18.92 -2.93 6.94
CA HIS A 51 -20.24 -3.36 6.48
C HIS A 51 -20.64 -2.71 5.14
N SER A 52 -20.06 -1.55 4.84
CA SER A 52 -20.24 -0.80 3.61
C SER A 52 -19.04 0.12 3.41
N MET A 53 -18.71 0.41 2.15
CA MET A 53 -17.72 1.41 1.76
C MET A 53 -18.40 2.45 0.89
N GLU A 54 -17.94 3.70 1.00
CA GLU A 54 -18.38 4.80 0.15
C GLU A 54 -17.90 4.58 -1.30
N GLU A 55 -18.58 5.18 -2.26
CA GLU A 55 -18.28 5.00 -3.69
C GLU A 55 -16.85 5.43 -4.03
N GLU A 56 -16.37 6.53 -3.44
CA GLU A 56 -15.02 7.06 -3.64
C GLU A 56 -13.92 6.13 -3.11
N GLN A 57 -14.22 5.38 -2.05
CA GLN A 57 -13.32 4.37 -1.47
C GLN A 57 -13.25 3.14 -2.38
N LEU A 58 -14.41 2.67 -2.87
CA LEU A 58 -14.47 1.59 -3.85
C LEU A 58 -13.75 1.95 -5.15
N ASN A 59 -13.90 3.20 -5.61
CA ASN A 59 -13.19 3.71 -6.78
C ASN A 59 -11.67 3.69 -6.57
N ALA A 60 -11.18 3.98 -5.36
CA ALA A 60 -9.76 3.90 -5.05
C ALA A 60 -9.24 2.45 -5.09
N ILE A 61 -10.02 1.49 -4.58
CA ILE A 61 -9.68 0.06 -4.66
C ILE A 61 -9.61 -0.39 -6.11
N HIS A 62 -10.67 -0.16 -6.89
CA HIS A 62 -10.71 -0.58 -8.29
C HIS A 62 -9.60 0.06 -9.11
N PHE A 63 -9.33 1.37 -8.89
CA PHE A 63 -8.23 2.04 -9.55
C PHE A 63 -6.88 1.38 -9.20
N PHE A 64 -6.66 1.02 -7.93
CA PHE A 64 -5.46 0.29 -7.54
C PHE A 64 -5.37 -1.08 -8.21
N GLU A 65 -6.44 -1.88 -8.17
CA GLU A 65 -6.50 -3.20 -8.80
C GLU A 65 -6.17 -3.15 -10.30
N ASP A 66 -6.67 -2.13 -11.00
CA ASP A 66 -6.47 -1.96 -12.45
C ASP A 66 -5.09 -1.39 -12.82
N ASN A 67 -4.35 -0.78 -11.88
CA ASN A 67 -3.12 -0.02 -12.15
C ASN A 67 -1.97 -0.33 -11.16
N GLN A 68 -1.94 -1.55 -10.59
CA GLN A 68 -0.94 -1.93 -9.58
C GLN A 68 0.51 -1.70 -10.07
N ASP A 69 0.80 -2.06 -11.32
CA ASP A 69 2.12 -1.97 -11.92
C ASP A 69 2.61 -0.52 -12.01
N VAL A 70 1.76 0.38 -12.50
CA VAL A 70 2.07 1.81 -12.62
C VAL A 70 2.24 2.43 -11.23
N ILE A 71 1.33 2.15 -10.31
CA ILE A 71 1.37 2.68 -8.94
C ILE A 71 2.65 2.25 -8.23
N ILE A 72 2.97 0.96 -8.25
CA ILE A 72 4.16 0.43 -7.59
C ILE A 72 5.43 0.93 -8.27
N SER A 73 5.45 1.10 -9.60
CA SER A 73 6.57 1.70 -10.31
C SER A 73 6.81 3.14 -9.87
N VAL A 74 5.77 3.98 -9.83
CA VAL A 74 5.87 5.37 -9.39
C VAL A 74 6.39 5.46 -7.94
N ILE A 75 5.86 4.62 -7.06
CA ILE A 75 6.30 4.53 -5.67
C ILE A 75 7.79 4.12 -5.59
N THR A 76 8.19 3.12 -6.35
CA THR A 76 9.58 2.63 -6.39
C THR A 76 10.54 3.73 -6.85
N ASP A 77 10.20 4.43 -7.94
CA ASP A 77 11.00 5.53 -8.49
C ASP A 77 11.10 6.70 -7.50
N TYR A 78 10.02 6.96 -6.75
CA TYR A 78 10.03 7.97 -5.70
C TYR A 78 10.96 7.57 -4.54
N LEU A 79 10.85 6.32 -4.07
CA LEU A 79 11.70 5.78 -2.99
C LEU A 79 13.18 5.72 -3.37
N ALA A 80 13.51 5.51 -4.65
CA ALA A 80 14.88 5.45 -5.14
C ALA A 80 15.66 6.77 -4.97
N LYS A 81 14.97 7.88 -4.64
CA LYS A 81 15.60 9.15 -4.26
C LYS A 81 16.22 9.12 -2.85
N THR A 82 15.76 8.20 -2.01
CA THR A 82 16.17 8.07 -0.60
C THR A 82 16.95 6.79 -0.37
N PHE A 83 16.53 5.68 -0.97
CA PHE A 83 17.14 4.36 -0.80
C PHE A 83 17.92 3.96 -2.05
N LYS A 84 19.03 3.26 -1.86
CA LYS A 84 19.88 2.84 -2.97
C LYS A 84 19.20 1.74 -3.79
N ASN A 85 18.54 0.80 -3.12
CA ASN A 85 17.79 -0.31 -3.68
C ASN A 85 16.49 -0.49 -2.87
N PRO A 86 15.45 0.34 -3.09
CA PRO A 86 14.20 0.29 -2.31
C PRO A 86 13.63 -1.12 -2.15
N LYS A 87 13.58 -1.88 -3.25
CA LYS A 87 13.10 -3.27 -3.26
C LYS A 87 13.89 -4.19 -2.31
N GLN A 88 15.21 -4.04 -2.25
CA GLN A 88 16.02 -4.92 -1.39
C GLN A 88 16.07 -4.47 0.08
N GLU A 89 15.62 -3.26 0.38
CA GLU A 89 15.73 -2.61 1.69
C GLU A 89 14.39 -2.50 2.42
N LEU A 90 13.28 -2.51 1.68
CA LEU A 90 11.94 -2.23 2.19
C LEU A 90 10.97 -3.37 1.93
N GLY A 91 9.88 -3.37 2.69
CA GLY A 91 8.72 -4.24 2.51
C GLY A 91 7.44 -3.44 2.63
N LEU A 92 6.42 -3.79 1.82
CA LEU A 92 5.10 -3.16 1.91
C LEU A 92 4.32 -3.79 3.05
N ASP A 93 4.05 -2.99 4.09
CA ASP A 93 3.33 -3.41 5.28
C ASP A 93 1.82 -3.34 5.11
N CYS A 94 1.32 -2.20 4.60
CA CYS A 94 -0.10 -2.06 4.32
C CYS A 94 -0.42 -0.97 3.29
N ILE A 95 -1.64 -1.03 2.78
CA ILE A 95 -2.30 -0.01 1.98
C ILE A 95 -3.49 0.53 2.78
N ASN A 96 -3.62 1.84 2.91
CA ASN A 96 -4.71 2.48 3.64
C ASN A 96 -5.40 3.55 2.78
N ILE A 97 -6.68 3.36 2.52
CA ILE A 97 -7.52 4.30 1.79
C ILE A 97 -8.00 5.37 2.78
N LEU A 98 -7.80 6.63 2.44
CA LEU A 98 -8.15 7.75 3.31
C LEU A 98 -9.58 8.22 3.05
N ASN A 99 -10.20 8.86 4.04
CA ASN A 99 -11.50 9.53 3.84
C ASN A 99 -11.40 10.80 2.99
N GLU A 100 -10.21 11.36 2.85
CA GLU A 100 -9.96 12.48 1.94
C GLU A 100 -10.05 11.99 0.48
N HIS A 101 -10.75 12.74 -0.36
CA HIS A 101 -10.95 12.39 -1.77
C HIS A 101 -10.94 13.64 -2.66
N GLU A 102 -10.63 13.43 -3.94
CA GLU A 102 -10.70 14.44 -5.00
C GLU A 102 -11.10 13.71 -6.29
N ASP A 103 -11.88 14.33 -7.17
CA ASP A 103 -12.37 13.72 -8.41
C ASP A 103 -13.03 12.34 -8.22
N ALA A 104 -13.88 12.22 -7.19
CA ALA A 104 -14.62 11.01 -6.81
C ALA A 104 -13.73 9.78 -6.51
N ILE A 105 -12.47 9.99 -6.12
CA ILE A 105 -11.55 8.93 -5.70
C ILE A 105 -10.79 9.34 -4.44
N CYS A 106 -10.73 8.42 -3.47
CA CYS A 106 -9.97 8.62 -2.24
C CYS A 106 -8.46 8.66 -2.48
N TYR A 107 -7.77 9.43 -1.64
CA TYR A 107 -6.33 9.33 -1.50
C TYR A 107 -5.95 7.99 -0.85
N VAL A 108 -4.77 7.47 -1.17
CA VAL A 108 -4.28 6.18 -0.64
C VAL A 108 -2.88 6.37 -0.08
N THR A 109 -2.62 5.80 1.10
CA THR A 109 -1.29 5.73 1.69
C THR A 109 -0.73 4.31 1.62
N TYR A 110 0.52 4.22 1.22
CA TYR A 110 1.30 2.99 1.19
C TYR A 110 2.35 3.07 2.27
N ARG A 111 2.31 2.12 3.22
CA ARG A 111 3.27 2.07 4.33
C ARG A 111 4.34 1.05 4.03
N PHE A 112 5.57 1.51 3.93
CA PHE A 112 6.76 0.66 3.82
C PHE A 112 7.51 0.61 5.15
N ILE A 113 8.19 -0.50 5.41
CA ILE A 113 9.02 -0.71 6.60
C ILE A 113 10.42 -1.13 6.15
N ASP A 114 11.47 -0.70 6.87
CA ASP A 114 12.84 -1.16 6.68
C ASP A 114 13.28 -2.22 7.72
N ALA A 115 14.54 -2.67 7.64
CA ALA A 115 15.07 -3.66 8.58
C ALA A 115 15.30 -3.10 10.00
N SER A 116 15.28 -1.78 10.17
CA SER A 116 15.43 -1.11 11.46
C SER A 116 14.06 -0.82 12.11
N GLY A 117 12.97 -1.08 11.40
CA GLY A 117 11.60 -0.82 11.82
C GLY A 117 11.13 0.61 11.59
N ASN A 118 11.89 1.43 10.86
CA ASN A 118 11.43 2.74 10.43
C ASN A 118 10.28 2.57 9.42
N LYS A 119 9.26 3.41 9.54
CA LYS A 119 8.08 3.35 8.67
C LYS A 119 8.02 4.56 7.76
N TYR A 120 7.69 4.31 6.51
CA TYR A 120 7.65 5.29 5.44
C TYR A 120 6.26 5.30 4.82
N LEU A 121 5.55 6.41 4.97
CA LEU A 121 4.24 6.61 4.36
C LEU A 121 4.38 7.38 3.05
N ILE A 122 3.86 6.82 1.97
CA ILE A 122 3.76 7.50 0.68
C ILE A 122 2.28 7.70 0.39
N LYS A 123 1.86 8.95 0.30
CA LYS A 123 0.48 9.33 -0.02
C LYS A 123 0.38 9.58 -1.52
N LEU A 124 -0.57 8.91 -2.16
CA LEU A 124 -0.90 9.05 -3.57
C LEU A 124 -2.34 9.51 -3.77
N HIS A 125 -2.56 10.24 -4.86
CA HIS A 125 -3.85 10.37 -5.53
C HIS A 125 -3.69 9.76 -6.92
N ARG A 126 -4.40 8.66 -7.18
CA ARG A 126 -4.17 7.83 -8.37
C ARG A 126 -2.68 7.46 -8.50
N GLU A 127 -2.04 7.83 -9.60
CA GLU A 127 -0.63 7.55 -9.90
C GLU A 127 0.32 8.66 -9.44
N LYS A 128 -0.17 9.69 -8.72
CA LYS A 128 0.63 10.85 -8.36
C LYS A 128 0.97 10.83 -6.88
N VAL A 129 2.27 10.84 -6.56
CA VAL A 129 2.75 11.08 -5.19
C VAL A 129 2.44 12.51 -4.78
N VAL A 130 1.71 12.66 -3.67
CA VAL A 130 1.32 13.96 -3.09
C VAL A 130 1.94 14.22 -1.72
N GLY A 131 2.50 13.21 -1.07
CA GLY A 131 3.13 13.34 0.24
C GLY A 131 4.05 12.18 0.60
N PHE A 132 5.03 12.45 1.46
CA PHE A 132 5.96 11.48 2.03
C PHE A 132 6.24 11.82 3.49
N GLU A 133 6.10 10.84 4.37
CA GLU A 133 6.34 11.00 5.81
C GLU A 133 7.13 9.80 6.36
N ILE A 134 7.98 10.09 7.34
CA ILE A 134 8.71 9.07 8.13
C ILE A 134 8.09 9.09 9.53
N LEU A 135 7.62 7.93 10.00
CA LEU A 135 7.01 7.79 11.34
C LEU A 135 8.02 7.32 12.39
#